data_AF-A0A6B0GMQ3-F1
#
_entry.id   AF-A0A6B0GMQ3-F1
#
_cell.length_a   1.000
_cell.length_b   1.000
_cell.length_c   1.000
_cell.angle_alpha   90.00
_cell.angle_beta   90.00
_cell.angle_gamma   90.00
#
_symmetry.space_group_name_H-M   'P 1'
#
loop_
_entity.id
_entity.type
_entity.pdbx_description
1 polymer ?
#
loop_
_entity_poly.entity_id
_entity_poly.type
_entity_poly.pdbx_seq_one_letter_code
_entity_poly.pdbx_strand_id
1 'polypeptide(L)'
;MSSEYRALNCSQRDFLTALGRINGPDVSGQDIKREAERLRGSEVTHGALYPNLRALVDAGLVDRGELNRRTNWYALTEDGRRVLKQVATVQREAAGYLALADGGRENTTEEGR
;
A
#
# COMPACT_ATOMS: atom_id res chain seq x y z
N MET A 1 -5.56 0.64 -14.25
CA MET A 1 -5.19 -0.25 -13.13
C MET A 1 -4.68 -1.56 -13.72
N SER A 2 -3.46 -1.96 -13.36
CA SER A 2 -2.84 -3.22 -13.79
C SER A 2 -3.67 -4.44 -13.42
N SER A 3 -3.56 -5.51 -14.20
CA SER A 3 -4.28 -6.76 -13.98
C SER A 3 -3.84 -7.44 -12.67
N GLU A 4 -2.55 -7.33 -12.39
CA GLU A 4 -1.84 -7.90 -11.24
C GLU A 4 -2.39 -7.35 -9.91
N TYR A 5 -2.67 -6.04 -9.82
CA TYR A 5 -3.25 -5.44 -8.60
C TYR A 5 -4.71 -5.84 -8.36
N ARG A 6 -5.48 -6.00 -9.44
CA ARG A 6 -6.89 -6.37 -9.37
C ARG A 6 -7.07 -7.80 -8.85
N ALA A 7 -6.12 -8.69 -9.15
CA ALA A 7 -6.12 -10.07 -8.67
C ALA A 7 -5.82 -10.18 -7.16
N LEU A 8 -5.21 -9.16 -6.54
CA LEU A 8 -4.92 -9.17 -5.11
C LEU A 8 -6.17 -8.97 -4.26
N ASN A 9 -6.26 -9.69 -3.14
CA ASN A 9 -7.27 -9.44 -2.11
C ASN A 9 -6.91 -8.19 -1.28
N CYS A 10 -7.83 -7.71 -0.42
CA CYS A 10 -7.58 -6.51 0.39
C CYS A 10 -6.33 -6.62 1.27
N SER A 11 -6.14 -7.73 1.98
CA SER A 11 -4.98 -7.89 2.86
C SER A 11 -3.66 -7.90 2.09
N GLN A 12 -3.61 -8.51 0.90
CA GLN A 12 -2.42 -8.47 0.04
C GLN A 12 -2.11 -7.05 -0.43
N ARG A 13 -3.13 -6.26 -0.79
CA ARG A 13 -2.96 -4.85 -1.14
C ARG A 13 -2.47 -4.04 0.05
N ASP A 14 -2.96 -4.32 1.25
CA ASP A 14 -2.52 -3.65 2.49
C ASP A 14 -1.04 -3.94 2.77
N PHE A 15 -0.61 -5.19 2.68
CA PHE A 15 0.81 -5.55 2.90
C PHE A 15 1.73 -5.01 1.80
N LEU A 16 1.28 -5.00 0.55
CA LEU A 16 2.03 -4.37 -0.54
C LEU A 16 2.17 -2.86 -0.29
N THR A 17 1.10 -2.21 0.20
CA THR A 17 1.12 -0.79 0.57
C THR A 17 2.05 -0.54 1.76
N ALA A 18 2.04 -1.40 2.79
CA ALA A 18 2.94 -1.31 3.94
C ALA A 18 4.41 -1.38 3.51
N LEU A 19 4.77 -2.34 2.64
CA LEU A 19 6.10 -2.42 2.05
C LEU A 19 6.47 -1.16 1.26
N GLY A 20 5.54 -0.61 0.48
CA GLY A 20 5.74 0.65 -0.24
C GLY A 20 5.92 1.89 0.64
N ARG A 21 5.36 1.89 1.85
CA ARG A 21 5.55 2.98 2.83
C ARG A 21 6.89 2.89 3.56
N ILE A 22 7.34 1.67 3.85
CA ILE A 22 8.66 1.44 4.46
C ILE A 22 9.77 1.76 3.44
N ASN A 23 9.60 1.30 2.19
CA ASN A 23 10.48 1.59 1.04
C ASN A 23 12.00 1.42 1.33
N GLY A 24 12.36 0.42 2.12
CA GLY A 24 13.75 0.08 2.44
C GLY A 24 14.15 -1.29 1.87
N PRO A 25 15.45 -1.55 1.70
CA PRO A 25 15.93 -2.91 1.51
C PRO A 25 15.74 -3.71 2.81
N ASP A 26 15.71 -5.04 2.66
CA ASP A 26 15.81 -6.00 3.76
C ASP A 26 14.74 -5.89 4.87
N VAL A 27 13.51 -5.52 4.53
CA VAL A 27 12.42 -5.31 5.50
C VAL A 27 12.00 -6.63 6.17
N SER A 28 12.01 -6.70 7.50
CA SER A 28 11.62 -7.92 8.20
C SER A 28 10.09 -8.10 8.23
N GLY A 29 9.62 -9.33 8.39
CA GLY A 29 8.18 -9.60 8.57
C GLY A 29 7.57 -8.84 9.75
N GLN A 30 8.35 -8.57 10.82
CA GLN A 30 7.89 -7.78 11.95
C GLN A 30 7.70 -6.31 11.59
N ASP A 31 8.55 -5.74 10.72
CA ASP A 31 8.41 -4.35 10.28
C ASP A 31 7.15 -4.18 9.43
N ILE A 32 6.90 -5.14 8.53
CA ILE A 32 5.69 -5.17 7.70
C ILE A 32 4.44 -5.30 8.58
N LYS A 33 4.48 -6.18 9.59
CA LYS A 33 3.39 -6.35 10.56
C LYS A 33 3.04 -5.01 11.21
N ARG A 34 4.03 -4.33 11.78
CA ARG A 34 3.81 -3.05 12.50
C ARG A 34 3.23 -1.98 11.58
N GLU A 35 3.74 -1.86 10.36
CA GLU A 35 3.22 -0.87 9.43
C GLU A 35 1.80 -1.22 8.93
N ALA A 36 1.51 -2.49 8.70
CA ALA A 36 0.17 -2.94 8.33
C ALA A 36 -0.85 -2.73 9.46
N GLU A 37 -0.46 -2.98 10.72
CA GLU A 37 -1.28 -2.69 11.91
C GLU A 37 -1.57 -1.20 12.03
N ARG A 38 -0.57 -0.35 11.77
CA ARG A 38 -0.73 1.11 11.75
C ARG A 38 -1.69 1.58 10.66
N LEU A 39 -1.65 0.96 9.47
CA LEU A 39 -2.57 1.27 8.38
C LEU A 39 -4.01 0.84 8.67
N ARG A 40 -4.18 -0.31 9.34
CA ARG A 40 -5.49 -0.93 9.57
C ARG A 40 -6.15 -0.51 10.89
N GLY A 41 -5.39 -0.02 11.86
CA GLY A 41 -5.87 0.25 13.22
C GLY A 41 -6.22 -1.02 14.00
N SER A 42 -5.73 -2.19 13.60
CA SER A 42 -6.05 -3.49 14.20
C SER A 42 -4.84 -4.42 14.15
N GLU A 43 -4.78 -5.37 15.09
CA GLU A 43 -3.71 -6.39 15.12
C GLU A 43 -3.69 -7.28 13.86
N VAL A 44 -2.49 -7.66 13.45
CA VAL A 44 -2.23 -8.58 12.34
C VAL A 44 -1.61 -9.87 12.88
N THR A 45 -2.31 -11.00 12.73
CA THR A 45 -1.77 -12.29 13.17
C THR A 45 -0.70 -12.82 12.22
N HIS A 46 0.17 -13.71 12.71
CA HIS A 46 1.15 -14.40 11.86
C HIS A 46 0.48 -15.23 10.75
N GLY A 47 -0.67 -15.85 11.06
CA GLY A 47 -1.47 -16.60 10.10
C GLY A 47 -2.10 -15.71 9.01
N ALA A 48 -2.31 -14.42 9.28
CA ALA A 48 -2.70 -13.47 8.24
C ALA A 48 -1.49 -12.94 7.45
N LEU A 49 -0.37 -12.68 8.11
CA LEU A 49 0.80 -12.05 7.48
C LEU A 49 1.47 -12.97 6.46
N TYR A 50 1.96 -14.13 6.89
CA TYR A 50 2.88 -14.93 6.06
C TYR A 50 2.24 -15.55 4.82
N PRO A 51 1.00 -16.07 4.85
CA PRO A 51 0.35 -16.53 3.62
C PRO A 51 0.19 -15.42 2.58
N ASN A 52 -0.09 -14.19 3.01
CA ASN A 52 -0.20 -13.06 2.10
C ASN A 52 1.16 -12.60 1.57
N LEU A 53 2.22 -12.57 2.40
CA LEU A 53 3.57 -12.29 1.92
C LEU A 53 4.05 -13.34 0.91
N ARG A 54 3.77 -14.62 1.17
CA ARG A 54 4.06 -15.69 0.20
C ARG A 54 3.32 -15.46 -1.12
N ALA A 55 2.02 -15.14 -1.08
CA ALA A 55 1.26 -14.88 -2.30
C ALA A 55 1.80 -13.69 -3.11
N LEU A 56 2.29 -12.64 -2.44
CA LEU A 56 2.91 -11.49 -3.11
C LEU A 56 4.26 -11.86 -3.76
N VAL A 57 5.02 -12.77 -3.13
CA VAL A 57 6.25 -13.34 -3.70
C VAL A 57 5.93 -14.22 -4.90
N ASP A 58 4.95 -15.11 -4.78
CA ASP A 58 4.50 -15.99 -5.87
C ASP A 58 3.96 -15.18 -7.07
N ALA A 59 3.42 -13.99 -6.81
CA ALA A 59 2.96 -13.04 -7.83
C ALA A 59 4.09 -12.16 -8.42
N GLY A 60 5.34 -12.29 -7.97
CA GLY A 60 6.47 -11.51 -8.46
C GLY A 60 6.45 -10.02 -8.07
N LEU A 61 5.61 -9.62 -7.12
CA LEU A 61 5.51 -8.22 -6.66
C LEU A 61 6.45 -7.92 -5.49
N VAL A 62 6.90 -8.96 -4.80
CA VAL A 62 7.77 -8.89 -3.63
C VAL A 62 8.88 -9.91 -3.78
N ASP A 63 10.12 -9.49 -3.56
CA ASP A 63 11.26 -10.40 -3.37
C ASP A 63 11.38 -10.78 -1.91
N ARG A 64 12.00 -11.94 -1.68
CA ARG A 64 12.35 -12.41 -0.33
C ARG A 64 13.74 -13.00 -0.31
N GLY A 65 14.35 -12.97 0.86
CA GLY A 65 15.54 -13.74 1.17
C GLY A 65 15.69 -13.97 2.66
N GLU A 66 16.81 -14.54 3.06
CA GLU A 66 17.13 -14.81 4.45
C GLU A 66 17.96 -13.65 5.02
N LEU A 67 17.47 -13.00 6.07
CA LEU A 67 18.24 -12.01 6.83
C LEU A 67 19.12 -12.72 7.87
N ASN A 68 18.58 -13.79 8.47
CA ASN A 68 19.28 -14.72 9.34
C ASN A 68 18.46 -16.02 9.50
N ARG A 69 18.99 -16.98 10.25
CA ARG A 69 18.39 -18.30 10.50
C ARG A 69 16.92 -18.30 10.96
N ARG A 70 16.38 -17.18 11.45
CA ARG A 70 15.02 -17.05 11.98
C ARG A 70 14.18 -15.99 11.28
N THR A 71 14.80 -15.11 10.49
CA THR A 71 14.12 -13.94 9.90
C THR A 71 14.35 -13.89 8.40
N ASN A 72 13.26 -13.88 7.64
CA ASN A 72 13.28 -13.52 6.22
C ASN A 72 13.22 -12.00 6.07
N TRP A 73 13.89 -11.48 5.05
CA TRP A 73 13.67 -10.13 4.55
C TRP A 73 12.73 -10.14 3.34
N TYR A 74 12.10 -8.98 3.10
CA TYR A 74 11.22 -8.73 1.98
C TYR A 74 11.51 -7.35 1.37
N ALA A 75 11.38 -7.24 0.05
CA ALA A 75 11.49 -5.97 -0.66
C ALA A 75 10.52 -5.94 -1.84
N LEU A 76 10.08 -4.75 -2.26
CA LEU A 76 9.32 -4.64 -3.50
C LEU A 76 10.20 -5.00 -4.70
N THR A 77 9.65 -5.74 -5.66
CA THR A 77 10.24 -5.85 -6.99
C THR A 77 9.99 -4.57 -7.79
N GLU A 78 10.58 -4.46 -8.98
CA GLU A 78 10.27 -3.36 -9.89
C GLU A 78 8.79 -3.37 -10.31
N ASP A 79 8.22 -4.56 -10.49
CA ASP A 79 6.80 -4.71 -10.83
C ASP A 79 5.91 -4.34 -9.65
N GLY A 80 6.28 -4.73 -8.43
CA GLY A 80 5.60 -4.29 -7.20
C GLY A 80 5.55 -2.76 -7.08
N ARG A 81 6.69 -2.09 -7.32
CA ARG A 81 6.77 -0.61 -7.33
C ARG A 81 5.89 0.00 -8.41
N ARG A 82 5.93 -0.55 -9.62
CA ARG A 82 5.15 -0.07 -10.78
C ARG A 82 3.65 -0.15 -10.50
N VAL A 83 3.22 -1.28 -9.95
CA VAL A 83 1.83 -1.53 -9.57
C VAL A 83 1.36 -0.51 -8.54
N LEU A 84 2.12 -0.31 -7.46
CA LEU A 84 1.79 0.69 -6.43
C LEU A 84 1.74 2.11 -7.00
N LYS A 85 2.71 2.49 -7.84
CA LYS A 85 2.75 3.81 -8.47
C LYS A 85 1.50 4.06 -9.32
N GLN A 86 1.07 3.08 -10.11
CA GLN A 86 -0.14 3.21 -10.93
C GLN A 86 -1.39 3.41 -10.07
N VAL A 87 -1.52 2.67 -8.96
CA VAL A 87 -2.66 2.80 -8.05
C VAL A 87 -2.64 4.17 -7.36
N ALA A 88 -1.47 4.61 -6.89
CA ALA A 88 -1.33 5.91 -6.24
C ALA A 88 -1.67 7.08 -7.18
N THR A 89 -1.33 6.99 -8.47
CA THR A 89 -1.74 7.99 -9.48
C THR A 89 -3.25 8.08 -9.58
N VAL A 90 -3.94 6.95 -9.76
CA VAL A 90 -5.41 6.90 -9.87
C VAL A 90 -6.08 7.42 -8.59
N GLN A 91 -5.58 7.03 -7.42
CA GLN A 91 -6.11 7.51 -6.14
C GLN A 91 -5.90 9.02 -5.95
N ARG A 92 -4.74 9.56 -6.36
CA ARG A 92 -4.47 11.00 -6.31
C ARG A 92 -5.40 11.79 -7.23
N GLU A 93 -5.61 11.31 -8.45
CA GLU A 93 -6.56 11.93 -9.39
C GLU A 93 -7.98 11.93 -8.82
N ALA A 94 -8.45 10.77 -8.34
CA ALA A 94 -9.76 10.64 -7.70
C ALA A 94 -9.90 11.57 -6.48
N ALA A 95 -8.90 11.64 -5.61
CA ALA A 95 -8.89 12.55 -4.47
C ALA A 95 -8.95 14.02 -4.90
N GLY A 96 -8.27 14.38 -6.00
CA GLY A 96 -8.34 15.72 -6.59
C GLY A 96 -9.76 16.07 -7.03
N TYR A 97 -10.47 15.14 -7.70
CA TYR A 97 -11.86 15.37 -8.09
C TYR A 97 -12.82 15.51 -6.90
N LEU A 98 -12.63 14.71 -5.84
CA LEU A 98 -13.43 14.82 -4.62
C LEU A 98 -13.17 16.14 -3.89
N ALA A 99 -11.90 16.56 -3.77
CA ALA A 99 -11.55 17.84 -3.16
C ALA A 99 -12.15 19.04 -3.91
N LEU A 100 -12.27 18.95 -5.25
CA LEU A 100 -12.98 19.97 -6.05
C LEU A 100 -14.50 19.93 -5.83
N ALA A 101 -15.08 18.76 -5.61
CA ALA A 101 -16.52 18.59 -5.38
C ALA A 101 -16.96 19.09 -3.98
N ASP A 102 -16.06 19.01 -2.98
CA ASP A 102 -16.29 19.52 -1.62
C ASP A 102 -16.26 21.07 -1.53
N GLY A 103 -15.90 21.77 -2.62
CA GLY A 103 -15.75 23.23 -2.72
C GLY A 103 -17.04 24.02 -3.03
N GLY A 104 -18.13 23.75 -2.32
CA GLY A 104 -19.41 24.47 -2.49
C GLY A 104 -19.51 25.81 -1.74
N ARG A 105 -19.04 26.90 -2.37
CA ARG A 105 -19.35 28.35 -2.17
C ARG A 105 -18.79 29.06 -0.92
N GLU A 106 -17.72 29.81 -1.12
CA GLU A 106 -17.62 31.16 -0.54
C GLU A 106 -18.49 32.08 -1.40
N ASN A 107 -19.69 32.43 -0.90
CA ASN A 107 -20.48 33.49 -1.52
C ASN A 107 -19.71 34.80 -1.38
N THR A 108 -19.31 35.32 -2.54
CA THR A 108 -19.10 36.73 -2.79
C THR A 108 -20.36 37.47 -2.35
N THR A 109 -20.37 38.03 -1.15
CA THR A 109 -21.27 39.15 -0.88
C THR A 109 -20.60 40.37 -1.52
N GLU A 110 -21.02 40.65 -2.74
CA GLU A 110 -21.04 42.00 -3.25
C GLU A 110 -21.93 42.85 -2.32
N GLU A 111 -21.31 43.71 -1.52
CA GLU A 111 -21.88 45.00 -1.15
C GLU A 111 -20.96 46.03 -1.82
N GLY A 112 -21.36 46.86 -2.79
CA GLY A 112 -22.69 47.38 -3.04
C GLY A 112 -22.87 48.82 -2.52
N ARG A 113 -21.86 49.69 -2.59
CA ARG A 113 -21.93 51.13 -2.95
C ARG A 113 -20.67 51.90 -2.58
#